data_AF-A0AAJ7RTG8-F1
#
_entry.id   AF-A0AAJ7RTG8-F1
#
_cell.length_a   1.000
_cell.length_b   1.000
_cell.length_c   1.000
_cell.angle_alpha   90.00
_cell.angle_beta   90.00
_cell.angle_gamma   90.00
#
_symmetry.space_group_name_H-M   'P 1'
#
loop_
_entity.id
_entity.type
_entity.pdbx_description
1 polymer ?
#
loop_
_entity_poly.entity_id
_entity_poly.type
_entity_poly.pdbx_seq_one_letter_code
_entity_poly.pdbx_strand_id
1 'polypeptide(L)' 'MKNILFVCSSIITVTGVACGWNLGNGFRYQLTTTVLFEEVGPMKFSDVGFQVTGELIVIPLWKDPNDANTILLKIE' A
#
# COMPACT_ATOMS: atom_id res chain seq x y z
N MET A 1 0.35 33.02 9.09
CA MET A 1 0.35 31.89 8.16
C MET A 1 0.10 30.64 8.98
N LYS A 2 -1.01 29.93 8.73
CA LYS A 2 -1.44 28.78 9.52
C LYS A 2 -0.87 27.54 8.84
N ASN A 3 -0.01 26.79 9.52
CA ASN A 3 0.61 25.59 8.96
C ASN A 3 -0.45 24.50 8.85
N ILE A 4 -0.62 23.91 7.67
CA ILE A 4 -1.48 22.74 7.46
C ILE A 4 -0.58 21.51 7.59
N LEU A 5 -0.91 20.59 8.49
CA LEU A 5 -0.25 19.30 8.63
C LEU A 5 -1.04 18.27 7.84
N PHE A 6 -0.38 17.58 6.91
CA PHE A 6 -0.96 16.47 6.15
C PHE A 6 -0.48 15.16 6.77
N VAL A 7 -1.40 14.35 7.30
CA VAL A 7 -1.06 13.01 7.80
C VAL A 7 -1.42 11.99 6.72
N CYS A 8 -0.41 11.29 6.19
CA CYS A 8 -0.57 10.19 5.24
C CYS A 8 -0.40 8.87 5.99
N SER A 9 -1.49 8.13 6.18
CA SER A 9 -1.47 6.80 6.81
C SER A 9 -1.79 5.73 5.77
N SER A 10 -0.86 4.80 5.56
CA SER A 10 -1.03 3.64 4.67
C SER A 10 -1.15 2.37 5.51
N ILE A 11 -2.26 1.64 5.41
CA ILE A 11 -2.45 0.34 6.05
C ILE A 11 -2.42 -0.72 4.96
N ILE A 12 -1.48 -1.66 5.05
CA ILE A 12 -1.39 -2.80 4.14
C ILE A 12 -1.98 -4.00 4.87
N THR A 13 -3.09 -4.54 4.37
CA THR A 13 -3.66 -5.79 4.86
C THR A 13 -3.25 -6.92 3.93
N VAL A 14 -2.45 -7.85 4.45
CA VAL A 14 -2.04 -9.06 3.72
C VAL A 14 -2.95 -10.20 4.13
N THR A 15 -3.84 -10.63 3.24
CA THR A 15 -4.64 -11.85 3.42
C THR A 15 -3.89 -13.02 2.78
N GLY A 16 -3.06 -13.72 3.57
CA GLY A 16 -2.38 -14.94 3.12
C GLY A 16 -1.10 -15.23 3.90
N VAL A 17 -0.81 -16.51 4.13
CA VAL A 17 0.51 -16.97 4.62
C VAL A 17 1.56 -16.45 3.64
N ALA A 18 2.68 -15.91 4.13
CA ALA A 18 3.83 -15.54 3.32
C ALA A 18 4.46 -16.80 2.70
N CYS A 19 3.79 -17.39 1.73
CA CYS A 19 4.33 -18.43 0.88
C CYS A 19 5.39 -17.78 0.02
N GLY A 20 6.56 -18.40 -0.11
CA GLY A 20 7.62 -17.89 -0.99
C GLY A 20 7.08 -17.63 -2.41
N TRP A 21 7.68 -16.66 -3.09
CA TRP A 21 7.32 -16.32 -4.47
C TRP A 21 7.42 -17.54 -5.38
N ASN A 22 6.31 -17.98 -5.97
CA ASN A 22 6.28 -19.09 -6.93
C ASN A 22 5.94 -18.53 -8.31
N LEU A 23 6.78 -18.80 -9.31
CA LEU A 23 6.56 -18.28 -10.67
C LEU A 23 5.16 -18.67 -11.17
N GLY A 24 4.45 -17.70 -11.75
CA GLY A 24 3.07 -17.88 -12.23
C GLY A 24 1.99 -17.84 -11.14
N ASN A 25 2.34 -17.81 -9.86
CA ASN A 25 1.40 -17.63 -8.76
C ASN A 25 1.62 -16.25 -8.11
N GLY A 26 0.73 -15.30 -8.43
CA GLY A 26 0.78 -13.94 -7.90
C GLY A 26 -0.02 -13.78 -6.61
N PHE A 27 0.26 -12.69 -5.88
CA PHE A 27 -0.54 -12.25 -4.74
C PHE A 27 -1.45 -11.11 -5.13
N ARG A 28 -2.64 -11.09 -4.52
CA ARG A 28 -3.60 -10.00 -4.64
C ARG A 28 -3.72 -9.32 -3.28
N TYR A 29 -3.50 -8.01 -3.26
CA TYR A 29 -3.60 -7.19 -2.07
C TYR A 29 -4.72 -6.17 -2.24
N GLN A 30 -5.39 -5.85 -1.16
CA GLN A 30 -6.28 -4.70 -1.09
C GLN A 30 -5.52 -3.56 -0.42
N LEU A 31 -5.21 -2.52 -1.19
CA LEU A 31 -4.53 -1.33 -0.70
C LEU A 31 -5.59 -0.29 -0.32
N THR A 32 -5.51 0.20 0.91
CA THR A 32 -6.32 1.31 1.38
C THR A 32 -5.42 2.46 1.81
N THR A 33 -5.59 3.62 1.18
CA THR A 33 -4.88 4.85 1.51
C THR A 33 -5.89 5.89 1.94
N THR A 34 -5.68 6.47 3.13
CA THR A 34 -6.53 7.54 3.67
C THR A 34 -5.70 8.80 3.81
N VAL A 35 -6.18 9.90 3.24
CA VAL A 35 -5.60 11.23 3.40
C VAL A 35 -6.55 12.05 4.26
N LEU A 36 -6.05 12.51 5.40
CA LEU A 36 -6.78 13.35 6.34
C LEU A 36 -6.20 14.76 6.32
N PHE A 37 -7.08 15.76 6.26
CA PHE A 37 -6.78 17.16 6.40
C PHE A 37 -7.31 17.63 7.75
N GLU A 38 -6.38 17.86 8.68
CA GLU A 38 -6.69 18.42 9.99
C GLU A 38 -6.28 19.90 10.01
N GLU A 39 -7.14 20.74 10.57
CA GLU A 39 -6.82 22.15 10.79
C GLU A 39 -5.92 22.27 12.03
N VAL A 40 -4.69 22.78 11.88
CA VAL A 40 -3.80 23.02 13.03
C VAL A 40 -4.34 24.21 13.84
N GLY A 41 -5.04 23.91 14.95
CA GLY A 41 -5.65 24.89 15.84
C GLY A 41 -6.68 24.26 16.79
N PRO A 42 -7.35 25.05 17.65
CA PRO A 42 -8.39 24.51 18.53
C PRO A 42 -9.49 23.86 17.68
N MET A 43 -9.75 22.58 17.93
CA MET A 43 -10.73 21.74 17.22
C MET A 43 -12.10 22.43 17.22
N LYS A 44 -12.44 23.08 16.10
CA LYS A 44 -13.72 23.79 15.92
C LYS A 44 -14.63 23.10 14.92
N PHE A 45 -14.08 22.25 14.05
CA PHE A 45 -14.79 21.53 12.99
C PHE A 45 -14.27 20.08 12.88
N SER A 46 -15.07 19.21 12.28
CA SER A 46 -14.67 17.82 11.98
C SER A 46 -13.60 17.81 10.89
N ASP A 47 -12.65 16.88 11.00
CA ASP A 47 -11.64 16.64 9.96
C ASP A 47 -12.31 16.25 8.64
N VAL A 48 -11.71 16.67 7.54
CA VAL A 48 -12.14 16.30 6.18
C VAL A 48 -11.04 15.47 5.54
N GLY A 49 -11.42 14.57 4.64
CA GLY A 49 -10.46 13.66 4.02
C GLY A 49 -11.07 12.87 2.88
N PHE A 50 -10.22 12.07 2.25
CA PHE A 50 -10.65 11.08 1.27
C PHE A 50 -9.91 9.77 1.49
N GLN A 51 -10.58 8.67 1.14
CA GLN A 51 -10.03 7.34 1.16
C GLN A 51 -10.05 6.78 -0.25
N VAL A 52 -8.94 6.18 -0.66
CA VAL A 52 -8.80 5.45 -1.91
C VAL A 52 -8.54 3.99 -1.57
N THR A 53 -9.38 3.11 -2.11
CA THR A 53 -9.20 1.67 -2.01
C THR A 53 -8.98 1.11 -3.40
N GLY A 54 -7.93 0.31 -3.58
CA GLY A 54 -7.60 -0.34 -4.84
C GLY A 54 -7.15 -1.77 -4.63
N GLU A 55 -7.26 -2.57 -5.68
CA GLU A 55 -6.59 -3.87 -5.73
C GLU A 55 -5.19 -3.70 -6.32
N LEU A 56 -4.23 -4.43 -5.78
CA LEU A 56 -2.86 -4.50 -6.25
C LEU A 56 -2.51 -5.95 -6.52
N ILE A 57 -2.14 -6.29 -7.75
CA ILE A 57 -1.74 -7.65 -8.11
C ILE A 57 -0.22 -7.66 -8.30
N VAL A 58 0.46 -8.57 -7.60
CA VAL A 58 1.91 -8.73 -7.69
C VAL A 58 2.23 -10.13 -8.18
N ILE A 59 2.83 -10.24 -9.36
CA ILE A 59 3.09 -11.51 -10.04
C ILE A 59 4.60 -11.70 -10.21
N PRO A 60 5.20 -12.79 -9.69
CA PRO A 60 6.59 -13.12 -9.98
C PRO A 60 6.71 -13.67 -11.42
N LEU A 61 7.44 -12.94 -12.26
CA LEU A 61 7.65 -13.28 -13.67
C LEU A 61 8.91 -14.10 -13.90
N TRP A 62 9.95 -13.87 -13.10
CA TRP A 62 11.25 -14.50 -13.29
C TRP A 62 12.05 -14.56 -11.98
N LYS A 63 12.97 -15.52 -11.88
CA LYS A 63 13.94 -15.67 -10.79
C LYS A 63 15.33 -15.89 -11.38
N ASP A 64 16.36 -15.33 -10.75
CA ASP A 64 17.74 -15.55 -11.17
C ASP A 64 18.16 -17.01 -10.90
N PRO A 65 18.69 -17.73 -11.91
CA PRO A 65 19.17 -19.10 -11.71
C PRO A 65 20.40 -19.18 -10.78
N ASN A 66 21.13 -18.09 -10.59
CA ASN A 66 22.34 -18.01 -9.76
C ASN A 66 22.08 -17.37 -8.39
N ASP A 67 20.95 -16.69 -8.19
CA ASP A 67 20.57 -16.06 -6.92
C ASP A 67 19.08 -16.20 -6.63
N ALA A 68 18.74 -17.04 -5.65
CA ALA A 68 17.36 -17.31 -5.26
C ALA A 68 16.62 -16.08 -4.68
N ASN A 69 17.33 -15.02 -4.29
CA ASN A 69 16.74 -13.81 -3.74
C ASN A 69 16.45 -12.74 -4.80
N THR A 70 16.96 -12.92 -6.02
CA THR A 70 16.72 -12.00 -7.14
C THR A 70 15.49 -12.45 -7.91
N ILE A 71 14.40 -11.67 -7.81
CA ILE A 71 13.09 -11.96 -8.38
C ILE A 71 12.58 -10.74 -9.15
N LEU A 72 12.09 -10.94 -10.37
CA LEU A 72 11.38 -9.92 -11.12
C LEU A 72 9.88 -10.00 -10.82
N LEU A 73 9.33 -8.91 -10.28
CA LEU A 73 7.91 -8.78 -9.99
C LEU A 73 7.23 -7.85 -11.00
N LYS A 74 6.05 -8.25 -11.48
CA LYS A 74 5.10 -7.38 -12.17
C LYS A 74 4.10 -6.86 -11.16
N ILE A 75 3.80 -5.58 -11.24
CA ILE A 75 2.79 -4.91 -10.43
C ILE A 75 1.70 -4.42 -11.39
N GLU A 76 0.46 -4.79 -11.12
CA GLU A 76 -0.76 -4.35 -11.84
C GLU A 76 -1.75 -3.70 -10.89
#